data_AF-J1B9J1-F1
#
_entry.id   AF-J1B9J1-F1
#
_cell.length_a   1.000
_cell.length_b   1.000
_cell.length_c   1.000
_cell.angle_alpha   90.00
_cell.angle_beta   90.00
_cell.angle_gamma   90.00
#
_symmetry.space_group_name_H-M   'P 1'
#
loop_
_entity.id
_entity.type
_entity.pdbx_description
1 polymer ?
#
loop_
_entity_poly.entity_id
_entity_poly.type
_entity_poly.pdbx_seq_one_letter_code
_entity_poly.pdbx_strand_id
1 'polypeptide(L)'
;MLLNATALLAVIGLLIALLWAWVWSGVFASSRRVAMRMDMRGGSASAELNRVVWPLMPLLSLVWFVTADLVGHEAVGADTMGSCALLLGLFGVMIAVAIQSLYLGGLPEWAYPGWMARRYYVANPGARERELGAGAVI
;
A
#
# COMPACT_ATOMS: atom_id res chain seq x y z
N MET A 1 -18.62 -11.52 21.56
CA MET A 1 -18.09 -10.17 21.27
C MET A 1 -16.67 -10.21 20.70
N LEU A 2 -15.77 -11.02 21.26
CA LEU A 2 -14.36 -11.11 20.84
C LEU A 2 -14.15 -11.58 19.39
N LEU A 3 -14.87 -12.62 18.93
CA LEU A 3 -14.87 -13.06 17.53
C LEU A 3 -15.22 -11.93 16.53
N ASN A 4 -16.08 -10.98 16.92
CA ASN A 4 -16.40 -9.84 16.07
C ASN A 4 -15.24 -8.84 15.98
N ALA A 5 -14.49 -8.66 17.06
CA ALA A 5 -13.34 -7.75 17.06
C ALA A 5 -12.19 -8.32 16.21
N THR A 6 -11.83 -9.58 16.42
CA THR A 6 -10.78 -10.26 15.63
C THR A 6 -11.10 -10.27 14.14
N ALA A 7 -12.34 -10.63 13.78
CA ALA A 7 -12.79 -10.64 12.39
C ALA A 7 -12.77 -9.23 11.78
N LEU A 8 -13.20 -8.20 12.53
CA LEU A 8 -13.19 -6.82 12.05
C LEU A 8 -11.76 -6.34 11.74
N LEU A 9 -10.79 -6.63 12.61
CA LEU A 9 -9.39 -6.29 12.40
C LEU A 9 -8.83 -6.95 11.14
N ALA A 10 -9.10 -8.25 10.94
CA ALA A 10 -8.69 -8.97 9.75
C ALA A 10 -9.35 -8.41 8.47
N VAL A 11 -10.63 -8.02 8.54
CA VAL A 11 -11.34 -7.38 7.43
C VAL A 11 -10.71 -6.02 7.08
N ILE A 12 -10.34 -5.20 8.07
CA ILE A 12 -9.65 -3.93 7.83
C ILE A 12 -8.31 -4.18 7.12
N GLY A 13 -7.52 -5.16 7.61
CA GLY A 13 -6.27 -5.56 6.97
C GLY A 13 -6.48 -5.97 5.51
N LEU A 14 -7.50 -6.80 5.25
CA LEU A 14 -7.85 -7.26 3.91
C LEU A 14 -8.25 -6.11 2.98
N LEU A 15 -9.09 -5.18 3.45
CA LEU A 15 -9.51 -4.02 2.66
C LEU A 15 -8.32 -3.15 2.26
N ILE A 16 -7.37 -2.92 3.17
CA ILE A 16 -6.13 -2.18 2.88
C ILE A 16 -5.30 -2.91 1.82
N ALA A 17 -5.10 -4.23 1.96
CA ALA A 17 -4.36 -5.02 0.98
C ALA A 17 -5.02 -5.01 -0.39
N LEU A 18 -6.34 -5.19 -0.46
CA LEU A 18 -7.09 -5.20 -1.72
C LEU A 18 -7.03 -3.84 -2.42
N LEU A 19 -7.20 -2.73 -1.66
CA LEU A 19 -7.09 -1.39 -2.22
C LEU A 19 -5.69 -1.14 -2.76
N TRP A 20 -4.66 -1.48 -1.98
CA TRP A 20 -3.28 -1.36 -2.40
C TRP A 20 -2.99 -2.16 -3.67
N ALA A 21 -3.36 -3.46 -3.68
CA ALA A 21 -3.15 -4.35 -4.82
C ALA A 21 -3.91 -3.89 -6.06
N TRP A 22 -5.14 -3.39 -5.91
CA TRP A 22 -5.95 -2.88 -7.01
C TRP A 22 -5.28 -1.71 -7.72
N VAL A 23 -4.82 -0.69 -6.97
CA VAL A 23 -4.11 0.47 -7.54
C VAL A 23 -2.73 0.08 -8.07
N TRP A 24 -1.99 -0.76 -7.34
CA TRP A 24 -0.65 -1.21 -7.72
C TRP A 24 -0.64 -2.04 -9.00
N SER A 25 -1.63 -2.92 -9.17
CA SER A 25 -1.71 -3.85 -10.30
C SER A 25 -1.99 -3.17 -11.64
N GLY A 26 -2.72 -2.05 -11.66
CA GLY A 26 -3.02 -1.32 -12.90
C GLY A 26 -3.84 -2.10 -13.94
N VAL A 27 -4.52 -3.19 -13.54
CA VAL A 27 -5.28 -4.07 -14.48
C VAL A 27 -6.49 -3.37 -15.09
N PHE A 28 -7.17 -2.51 -14.32
CA PHE A 28 -8.39 -1.83 -14.74
C PHE A 28 -8.12 -0.38 -15.14
N ALA A 29 -8.90 0.16 -16.07
CA ALA A 29 -8.80 1.57 -16.46
C ALA A 29 -9.03 2.52 -15.27
N SER A 30 -9.92 2.14 -14.34
CA SER A 30 -10.13 2.88 -13.09
C SER A 30 -8.89 2.86 -12.19
N SER A 31 -8.24 1.71 -12.00
CA SER A 31 -7.04 1.64 -11.17
C SER A 31 -5.87 2.39 -11.79
N ARG A 32 -5.66 2.28 -13.11
CA ARG A 32 -4.65 3.07 -13.83
C ARG A 32 -4.89 4.56 -13.69
N ARG A 33 -6.12 5.04 -13.87
CA ARG A 33 -6.47 6.46 -13.70
C ARG A 33 -6.23 6.96 -12.28
N VAL A 34 -6.63 6.19 -11.26
CA VAL A 34 -6.36 6.52 -9.85
C VAL A 34 -4.86 6.56 -9.57
N ALA A 35 -4.13 5.55 -10.03
CA ALA A 35 -2.68 5.47 -9.86
C ALA A 35 -1.94 6.65 -10.51
N MET A 36 -2.36 7.07 -11.71
CA MET A 36 -1.80 8.26 -12.38
C MET A 36 -2.21 9.59 -11.73
N ARG A 37 -3.32 9.66 -11.00
CA ARG A 37 -3.69 10.85 -10.21
C ARG A 37 -2.90 10.96 -8.91
N MET A 38 -2.43 9.83 -8.39
CA MET A 38 -1.54 9.77 -7.23
C MET A 38 -0.08 10.06 -7.61
N ASP A 39 0.20 10.39 -8.87
CA ASP A 39 1.54 10.52 -9.41
C ASP A 39 2.38 11.57 -8.67
N MET A 40 3.57 11.13 -8.27
CA MET A 40 4.54 11.80 -7.41
C MET A 40 5.43 12.82 -8.17
N ARG A 41 5.02 13.19 -9.38
CA ARG A 41 5.76 14.12 -10.25
C ARG A 41 5.54 15.60 -9.92
N GLY A 42 4.55 15.92 -9.10
CA GLY A 42 4.42 17.28 -8.54
C GLY A 42 5.37 17.45 -7.36
N GLY A 43 6.12 18.55 -7.28
CA GLY A 43 6.85 18.96 -6.08
C GLY A 43 5.94 19.40 -4.93
N SER A 44 4.74 18.83 -4.82
CA SER A 44 3.75 19.15 -3.81
C SER A 44 3.95 18.27 -2.58
N ALA A 45 3.59 18.79 -1.40
CA ALA A 45 3.63 18.03 -0.15
C ALA A 45 2.85 16.69 -0.24
N SER A 46 1.80 16.63 -1.05
CA SER A 46 1.04 15.40 -1.31
C SER A 46 1.84 14.31 -2.01
N ALA A 47 2.78 14.66 -2.89
CA ALA A 47 3.63 13.71 -3.59
C ALA A 47 4.69 13.10 -2.67
N GLU A 48 5.30 13.92 -1.81
CA GLU A 48 6.23 13.45 -0.78
C GLU A 48 5.55 12.53 0.22
N LEU A 49 4.32 12.89 0.64
CA LEU A 49 3.53 12.07 1.55
C LEU A 49 3.15 10.73 0.90
N ASN A 50 2.77 10.73 -0.38
CA ASN A 50 2.50 9.50 -1.13
C ASN A 50 3.74 8.60 -1.30
N ARG A 51 4.96 9.17 -1.43
CA ARG A 51 6.21 8.39 -1.49
C ARG A 51 6.46 7.57 -0.23
N VAL A 52 5.99 8.04 0.92
CA VAL A 52 6.16 7.33 2.19
C VAL A 52 4.97 6.42 2.47
N VAL A 53 3.76 6.94 2.34
CA VAL A 53 2.54 6.21 2.71
C VAL A 53 2.32 4.99 1.80
N TRP A 54 2.58 5.14 0.50
CA TRP A 54 2.23 4.09 -0.44
C TRP A 54 3.01 2.77 -0.23
N PRO A 55 4.34 2.79 -0.06
CA PRO A 55 5.09 1.58 0.30
C PRO A 55 4.77 1.00 1.68
N LEU A 56 4.21 1.81 2.59
CA LEU A 56 3.84 1.37 3.94
C LEU A 56 2.46 0.70 4.01
N MET A 57 1.55 0.97 3.07
CA MET A 57 0.21 0.36 3.02
C MET A 57 0.18 -1.17 3.13
N PRO A 58 1.00 -1.95 2.39
CA PRO A 58 0.99 -3.41 2.52
C PRO A 58 1.49 -3.86 3.89
N LEU A 59 2.47 -3.16 4.49
CA LEU A 59 2.93 -3.44 5.85
C LEU A 59 1.86 -3.11 6.88
N LEU A 60 1.13 -2.01 6.69
CA LEU A 60 0.00 -1.64 7.53
C LEU A 60 -1.09 -2.73 7.50
N SER A 61 -1.37 -3.31 6.32
CA SER A 61 -2.28 -4.46 6.23
C SER A 61 -1.80 -5.65 7.07
N LEU A 62 -0.51 -5.99 7.01
CA LEU A 62 0.08 -7.04 7.84
C LEU A 62 -0.03 -6.73 9.34
N VAL A 63 0.17 -5.47 9.74
CA VAL A 63 -0.01 -5.04 11.13
C VAL A 63 -1.44 -5.34 11.61
N TRP A 64 -2.46 -5.10 10.79
CA TRP A 64 -3.85 -5.43 11.15
C TRP A 64 -4.08 -6.93 11.30
N PHE A 65 -3.49 -7.76 10.45
CA PHE A 65 -3.58 -9.22 10.57
C PHE A 65 -2.87 -9.75 11.82
N VAL A 66 -1.66 -9.26 12.10
CA VAL A 66 -0.89 -9.63 13.31
C VAL A 66 -1.60 -9.13 14.57
N THR A 67 -2.27 -7.98 14.51
CA THR A 67 -3.07 -7.47 15.64
C THR A 67 -4.33 -8.33 15.84
N ALA A 68 -4.98 -8.78 14.77
CA ALA A 68 -6.10 -9.72 14.87
C ALA A 68 -5.65 -11.03 15.52
N ASP A 69 -4.53 -11.58 15.07
CA ASP A 69 -3.91 -12.77 15.64
C ASP A 69 -3.61 -12.59 17.14
N LEU A 70 -2.94 -11.50 17.51
CA LEU A 70 -2.63 -11.13 18.90
C LEU A 70 -3.90 -11.09 19.77
N VAL A 71 -4.94 -10.38 19.32
CA VAL A 71 -6.22 -10.30 20.04
C VAL A 71 -6.89 -11.67 20.15
N GLY A 72 -6.77 -12.52 19.12
CA GLY A 72 -7.25 -13.89 19.13
C GLY A 72 -6.55 -14.77 20.17
N HIS A 73 -5.23 -14.67 20.27
CA HIS A 73 -4.43 -15.39 21.26
C HIS A 73 -4.70 -14.93 22.69
N GLU A 74 -4.74 -13.61 22.94
CA GLU A 74 -5.10 -13.04 24.25
C GLU A 74 -6.49 -13.53 24.72
N ALA A 75 -7.45 -13.62 23.81
CA ALA A 75 -8.83 -14.02 24.11
C ALA A 75 -8.96 -15.44 24.67
N VAL A 76 -8.06 -16.34 24.28
CA VAL A 76 -8.03 -17.74 24.71
C VAL A 76 -6.97 -18.01 25.77
N GLY A 77 -6.28 -16.96 26.25
CA GLY A 77 -5.19 -17.06 27.22
C GLY A 77 -3.96 -17.80 26.67
N ALA A 78 -3.74 -17.77 25.36
CA ALA A 78 -2.57 -18.36 24.73
C ALA A 78 -1.37 -17.40 24.80
N ASP A 79 -0.17 -17.94 24.56
CA ASP A 79 1.06 -17.15 24.47
C ASP A 79 0.98 -16.14 23.31
N THR A 80 1.37 -14.89 23.59
CA THR A 80 1.34 -13.75 22.66
C THR A 80 2.72 -13.18 22.35
N MET A 81 3.78 -13.79 22.91
CA MET A 81 5.15 -13.33 22.70
C MET A 81 5.53 -13.31 21.21
N GLY A 82 5.10 -14.32 20.45
CA GLY A 82 5.31 -14.40 19.00
C GLY A 82 4.66 -13.24 18.23
N SER A 83 3.37 -13.01 18.45
CA SER A 83 2.61 -11.94 17.77
C SER A 83 3.13 -10.55 18.15
N CYS A 84 3.53 -10.34 19.42
CA CYS A 84 4.19 -9.11 19.87
C CYS A 84 5.55 -8.89 19.17
N ALA A 85 6.39 -9.93 19.08
CA ALA A 85 7.68 -9.85 18.40
C ALA A 85 7.51 -9.54 16.90
N LEU A 86 6.52 -10.14 16.25
CA LEU A 86 6.18 -9.87 14.85
C LEU A 86 5.70 -8.42 14.66
N LEU A 87 4.85 -7.91 15.55
CA LEU A 87 4.36 -6.53 15.50
C LEU A 87 5.50 -5.52 15.62
N LEU A 88 6.42 -5.74 16.57
CA LEU A 88 7.63 -4.92 16.73
C LEU A 88 8.53 -4.99 15.50
N GLY A 89 8.72 -6.18 14.93
CA GLY A 89 9.47 -6.38 13.70
C GLY A 89 8.86 -5.60 12.52
N LEU A 90 7.54 -5.68 12.34
CA LEU A 90 6.82 -4.92 11.31
C LEU A 90 6.99 -3.41 11.48
N PHE A 91 6.86 -2.89 12.70
CA PHE A 91 7.10 -1.47 12.96
C PHE A 91 8.55 -1.06 12.67
N GLY A 92 9.53 -1.90 13.01
CA GLY A 92 10.93 -1.68 12.65
C GLY A 92 11.14 -1.59 11.13
N VAL A 93 10.51 -2.50 10.37
CA VAL A 93 10.55 -2.47 8.90
C VAL A 93 9.86 -1.21 8.35
N MET A 94 8.71 -0.82 8.90
CA MET A 94 8.01 0.40 8.49
C MET A 94 8.86 1.65 8.73
N ILE A 95 9.57 1.74 9.86
CA ILE A 95 10.50 2.84 10.14
C ILE A 95 11.64 2.85 9.11
N ALA A 96 12.23 1.68 8.82
CA ALA A 96 13.30 1.59 7.82
C ALA A 96 12.82 2.02 6.42
N VAL A 97 11.61 1.60 6.02
CA VAL A 97 10.97 2.03 4.77
C VAL A 97 10.73 3.54 4.75
N ALA A 98 10.25 4.12 5.85
CA ALA A 98 10.04 5.56 5.93
C ALA A 98 11.35 6.35 5.81
N ILE A 99 12.41 5.90 6.49
CA ILE A 99 13.75 6.49 6.38
C ILE A 99 14.28 6.39 4.94
N GLN A 100 14.15 5.21 4.32
CA GLN A 100 14.56 4.99 2.95
C GLN A 100 13.82 5.93 1.99
N SER A 101 12.49 6.02 2.14
CA SER A 101 11.63 6.85 1.29
C SER A 101 11.90 8.35 1.43
N LEU A 102 12.23 8.83 2.63
CA LEU A 102 12.42 10.26 2.92
C LEU A 102 13.84 10.74 2.68
N TYR A 103 14.85 9.95 3.07
CA TYR A 103 16.22 10.44 3.21
C TYR A 103 17.24 9.75 2.30
N LEU A 104 16.94 8.55 1.79
CA LEU A 104 17.91 7.73 1.05
C LEU A 104 17.57 7.55 -0.43
N GLY A 105 16.86 8.52 -1.00
CA GLY A 105 16.58 8.56 -2.44
C GLY A 105 15.32 7.80 -2.89
N GLY A 106 14.45 7.39 -1.95
CA GLY A 106 13.21 6.71 -2.29
C GLY A 106 13.36 5.19 -2.42
N LEU A 107 12.25 4.53 -2.72
CA LEU A 107 12.21 3.13 -3.15
C LEU A 107 12.21 3.00 -4.68
N PRO A 108 12.47 1.79 -5.22
CA PRO A 108 12.38 1.53 -6.65
C PRO A 108 10.98 1.83 -7.22
N GLU A 109 10.88 2.09 -8.53
CA GLU A 109 9.62 2.46 -9.18
C GLU A 109 8.46 1.48 -8.94
N TRP A 110 8.75 0.18 -8.86
CA TRP A 110 7.73 -0.86 -8.62
C TRP A 110 7.05 -0.73 -7.25
N ALA A 111 7.67 -0.03 -6.29
CA ALA A 111 7.11 0.16 -4.96
C ALA A 111 5.99 1.21 -4.95
N TYR A 112 5.83 1.98 -6.03
CA TYR A 112 4.94 3.13 -6.11
C TYR A 112 3.70 2.86 -6.96
N PRO A 113 2.60 3.61 -6.75
CA PRO A 113 1.41 3.46 -7.57
C PRO A 113 1.73 3.93 -8.97
N GLY A 114 1.14 3.25 -9.95
CA GLY A 114 1.22 3.66 -11.34
C GLY A 114 2.39 3.08 -12.11
N TRP A 115 3.35 2.39 -11.49
CA TRP A 115 4.45 1.73 -12.22
C TRP A 115 3.93 0.80 -13.34
N MET A 116 2.93 -0.03 -13.06
CA MET A 116 2.25 -0.86 -14.07
C MET A 116 1.43 -0.02 -15.05
N ALA A 117 0.75 1.03 -14.57
CA ALA A 117 -0.03 1.90 -15.43
C ALA A 117 0.84 2.61 -16.48
N ARG A 118 2.01 3.13 -16.09
CA ARG A 118 2.98 3.74 -17.01
C ARG A 118 3.47 2.72 -18.02
N ARG A 119 3.89 1.53 -17.58
CA ARG A 119 4.30 0.43 -18.46
C ARG A 119 3.21 0.07 -19.47
N TYR A 120 1.97 -0.03 -19.01
CA TYR A 120 0.81 -0.32 -19.86
C TYR A 120 0.59 0.78 -20.90
N TYR A 121 0.63 2.06 -20.50
CA TYR A 121 0.40 3.18 -21.41
C TYR A 121 1.54 3.42 -22.40
N VAL A 122 2.79 3.09 -22.03
CA VAL A 122 3.93 3.09 -22.95
C VAL A 122 3.72 2.03 -24.04
N ALA A 123 3.25 0.84 -23.66
CA ALA A 123 2.93 -0.22 -24.62
C ALA A 123 1.65 0.02 -25.42
N ASN A 124 0.72 0.83 -24.90
CA ASN A 124 -0.60 1.08 -25.50
C ASN A 124 -0.94 2.59 -25.59
N PRO A 125 -0.32 3.33 -26.54
CA PRO A 125 -0.54 4.77 -26.68
C PRO A 125 -2.01 5.15 -26.93
N GLY A 126 -2.74 4.35 -27.71
CA GLY A 126 -4.17 4.59 -27.94
C GLY A 126 -5.05 4.35 -26.71
N ALA A 127 -4.61 3.54 -25.74
CA ALA A 127 -5.33 3.41 -24.46
C ALA A 127 -5.06 4.62 -23.55
N ARG A 128 -3.84 5.15 -23.56
CA ARG A 128 -3.48 6.39 -22.84
C ARG A 128 -4.38 7.55 -23.26
N GLU A 129 -4.52 7.80 -24.55
CA GLU A 129 -5.33 8.91 -25.06
C GLU A 129 -6.81 8.75 -24.70
N ARG A 130 -7.34 7.53 -24.77
CA ARG A 130 -8.74 7.24 -24.40
C ARG A 130 -9.01 7.35 -22.89
N GLU A 131 -8.08 6.92 -22.05
CA GLU A 131 -8.28 6.86 -20.59
C GLU A 131 -7.86 8.14 -19.86
N LEU A 132 -6.82 8.82 -20.34
CA LEU A 132 -6.24 10.01 -19.71
C LEU A 132 -6.46 11.32 -20.51
N GLY A 133 -6.87 11.22 -21.78
CA GLY A 133 -6.98 12.36 -22.69
C GLY A 133 -5.72 12.59 -23.54
N ALA A 134 -5.88 13.32 -24.65
CA ALA A 134 -4.78 13.66 -25.55
C ALA A 134 -3.73 14.52 -24.83
N GLY A 135 -2.44 14.15 -24.94
CA GLY A 135 -1.33 14.93 -24.37
C GLY A 135 -1.08 14.73 -22.87
N ALA A 136 -1.77 13.80 -22.19
CA ALA A 136 -1.53 13.54 -20.76
C ALA A 136 -0.08 13.08 -20.51
N VAL A 137 0.75 13.91 -19.86
CA VAL A 137 2.16 13.61 -19.56
C VAL A 137 2.24 12.50 -18.51
N ILE A 138 2.99 11.42 -18.82
CA ILE A 138 3.22 10.24 -17.95
C ILE A 138 4.66 10.20 -17.49
#